data_AF-A0A1F5VL03-F1
#
_entry.id   AF-A0A1F5VL03-F1
#
_cell.length_a   1.000
_cell.length_b   1.000
_cell.length_c   1.000
_cell.angle_alpha   90.00
_cell.angle_beta   90.00
_cell.angle_gamma   90.00
#
_symmetry.space_group_name_H-M   'P 1'
#
loop_
_entity.id
_entity.type
_entity.pdbx_description
1 polymer ?
#
loop_
_entity_poly.entity_id
_entity_poly.type
_entity_poly.pdbx_seq_one_letter_code
_entity_poly.pdbx_strand_id
1 'polypeptide(L)'
;MIIKSGDHTVLLSCEGGSILGWQWRGHWILGPTRMEKVGDDFKLRGMTHWCYPNFGKAEGLPQHGFLRESLMEARRPSDEFAEFRKSFAAIDGFPWESRVLIENGIYCGDSEHYDHLTSSMTITNTSYRREYKTLGDMPILPALHPYFCVEPIFCAIPDSFRHGFLGKFLEPKYTVNCDVRFFFEPA
;
A
#
# COMPACT_ATOMS: atom_id res chain seq x y z
N MET A 1 -10.02 -10.31 1.33
CA MET A 1 -9.30 -11.19 2.27
C MET A 1 -9.36 -10.59 3.67
N ILE A 2 -9.31 -11.41 4.72
CA ILE A 2 -9.35 -10.94 6.11
C ILE A 2 -8.16 -11.57 6.86
N ILE A 3 -7.43 -10.75 7.61
CA ILE A 3 -6.44 -11.19 8.60
C ILE A 3 -6.85 -10.69 9.99
N LYS A 4 -6.48 -11.43 11.03
CA LYS A 4 -6.87 -11.19 12.43
C LYS A 4 -5.73 -11.54 13.36
N SER A 5 -5.64 -10.81 14.47
CA SER A 5 -4.80 -11.13 15.61
C SER A 5 -5.45 -10.48 16.83
N GLY A 6 -5.64 -11.24 17.92
CA GLY A 6 -6.34 -10.77 19.12
C GLY A 6 -7.69 -10.13 18.81
N ASP A 7 -7.90 -8.90 19.29
CA ASP A 7 -9.11 -8.11 19.08
C ASP A 7 -9.11 -7.32 17.75
N HIS A 8 -8.07 -7.49 16.93
CA HIS A 8 -7.93 -6.79 15.66
C HIS A 8 -8.48 -7.59 14.47
N THR A 9 -9.08 -6.87 13.54
CA THR A 9 -9.48 -7.39 12.23
C THR A 9 -9.04 -6.43 11.14
N VAL A 10 -8.38 -6.93 10.10
CA VAL A 10 -7.96 -6.15 8.93
C VAL A 10 -8.61 -6.71 7.68
N LEU A 11 -9.25 -5.84 6.92
CA LEU A 11 -9.88 -6.14 5.66
C LEU A 11 -8.95 -5.74 4.52
N LEU A 12 -8.67 -6.68 3.62
CA LEU A 12 -7.71 -6.51 2.52
C LEU A 12 -8.36 -6.81 1.17
N SER A 13 -7.95 -6.07 0.13
CA SER A 13 -8.37 -6.30 -1.26
C SER A 13 -7.23 -6.88 -2.09
N CYS A 14 -7.59 -7.75 -3.05
CA CYS A 14 -6.65 -8.19 -4.08
C CYS A 14 -6.35 -7.08 -5.10
N GLU A 15 -7.15 -6.01 -5.14
CA GLU A 15 -6.88 -4.82 -5.93
C GLU A 15 -5.81 -3.97 -5.24
N GLY A 16 -4.62 -3.95 -5.84
CA GLY A 16 -3.45 -3.23 -5.34
C GLY A 16 -2.94 -3.67 -3.97
N GLY A 17 -3.35 -4.84 -3.47
CA GLY A 17 -3.02 -5.29 -2.12
C GLY A 17 -3.50 -4.32 -1.03
N SER A 18 -4.58 -3.60 -1.30
CA SER A 18 -5.03 -2.46 -0.50
C SER A 18 -5.65 -2.88 0.83
N ILE A 19 -5.49 -2.04 1.86
CA ILE A 19 -6.18 -2.17 3.14
C ILE A 19 -7.52 -1.43 3.03
N LEU A 20 -8.61 -2.20 3.09
CA LEU A 20 -9.99 -1.70 3.07
C LEU A 20 -10.44 -1.18 4.43
N GLY A 21 -9.80 -1.63 5.49
CA GLY A 21 -10.01 -1.12 6.83
C GLY A 21 -9.30 -1.96 7.87
N TRP A 22 -9.12 -1.37 9.04
CA TRP A 22 -8.57 -2.01 10.23
C TRP A 22 -9.44 -1.66 11.42
N GLN A 23 -9.83 -2.67 12.18
CA GLN A 23 -10.65 -2.54 13.37
C GLN A 23 -9.94 -3.09 14.61
N TRP A 24 -10.30 -2.54 15.76
CA TRP A 24 -10.08 -3.12 17.08
C TRP A 24 -11.40 -3.15 17.84
N ARG A 25 -11.83 -4.33 18.32
CA ARG A 25 -13.13 -4.52 19.02
C ARG A 25 -14.34 -3.92 18.28
N GLY A 26 -14.31 -3.96 16.95
CA GLY A 26 -15.36 -3.39 16.09
C GLY A 26 -15.25 -1.90 15.80
N HIS A 27 -14.34 -1.17 16.44
CA HIS A 27 -14.08 0.25 16.15
C HIS A 27 -13.05 0.40 15.03
N TRP A 28 -13.28 1.34 14.11
CA TRP A 28 -12.40 1.58 12.97
C TRP A 28 -11.17 2.41 13.37
N ILE A 29 -9.99 1.93 12.98
CA ILE A 29 -8.70 2.63 13.07
C ILE A 29 -8.32 3.19 11.70
N LEU A 30 -8.41 2.36 10.65
CA LEU A 30 -8.28 2.76 9.25
C LEU A 30 -9.58 2.47 8.49
N GLY A 31 -9.90 3.33 7.52
CA GLY A 31 -11.13 3.23 6.73
C GLY A 31 -12.38 3.55 7.56
N PRO A 32 -13.52 2.87 7.35
CA PRO A 32 -13.72 1.82 6.35
C PRO A 32 -13.79 2.39 4.94
N THR A 33 -13.41 1.57 3.97
CA THR A 33 -13.71 1.84 2.56
C THR A 33 -15.22 1.90 2.33
N ARG A 34 -15.70 2.95 1.65
CA ARG A 34 -17.11 3.16 1.34
C ARG A 34 -17.29 3.90 0.02
N MET A 35 -18.45 3.71 -0.61
CA MET A 35 -18.87 4.51 -1.76
C MET A 35 -19.42 5.85 -1.27
N GLU A 36 -18.86 6.95 -1.76
CA GLU A 36 -19.33 8.30 -1.47
C GLU A 36 -19.76 9.00 -2.76
N LYS A 37 -20.87 9.72 -2.71
CA LYS A 37 -21.28 10.59 -3.81
C LYS A 37 -20.42 11.85 -3.80
N VAL A 38 -19.76 12.15 -4.92
CA VAL A 38 -18.91 13.32 -5.12
C VAL A 38 -19.33 14.02 -6.41
N GLY A 39 -20.13 15.09 -6.26
CA GLY A 39 -20.83 15.67 -7.42
C GLY A 39 -21.89 14.68 -7.93
N ASP A 40 -21.83 14.35 -9.20
CA ASP A 40 -22.76 13.40 -9.85
C ASP A 40 -22.23 11.95 -9.88
N ASP A 41 -20.97 11.74 -9.48
CA ASP A 41 -20.33 10.43 -9.50
C ASP A 41 -20.33 9.77 -8.11
N PHE A 42 -20.25 8.43 -8.10
CA PHE A 42 -19.91 7.67 -6.89
C PHE A 42 -18.43 7.28 -6.93
N LYS A 43 -17.70 7.57 -5.86
CA LYS A 43 -16.27 7.28 -5.74
C LYS A 43 -16.00 6.42 -4.51
N LEU A 44 -15.13 5.43 -4.66
CA LEU A 44 -14.63 4.64 -3.54
C LEU A 44 -13.67 5.50 -2.70
N ARG A 45 -13.93 5.63 -1.40
CA ARG A 45 -13.16 6.44 -0.44
C ARG A 45 -12.81 5.62 0.79
N GLY A 46 -11.74 6.01 1.50
CA GLY A 46 -11.32 5.34 2.75
C GLY A 46 -10.37 4.16 2.56
N MET A 47 -10.07 3.78 1.32
CA MET A 47 -9.13 2.70 1.01
C MET A 47 -7.68 3.15 1.13
N THR A 48 -6.94 2.52 2.05
CA THR A 48 -5.50 2.69 2.19
C THR A 48 -4.80 1.86 1.11
N HIS A 49 -4.14 2.52 0.16
CA HIS A 49 -3.57 1.89 -1.02
C HIS A 49 -2.13 2.33 -1.27
N TRP A 50 -1.34 1.44 -1.87
CA TRP A 50 -0.02 1.76 -2.39
C TRP A 50 -0.12 2.50 -3.73
N CYS A 51 0.53 3.66 -3.81
CA CYS A 51 0.76 4.39 -5.04
C CYS A 51 2.01 3.84 -5.72
N TYR A 52 1.89 3.32 -6.93
CA TYR A 52 3.02 2.83 -7.73
C TYR A 52 2.67 2.89 -9.22
N PRO A 53 3.59 3.38 -10.08
CA PRO A 53 4.99 3.72 -9.78
C PRO A 53 5.20 5.14 -9.26
N ASN A 54 4.17 5.98 -9.21
CA ASN A 54 4.26 7.38 -8.82
C ASN A 54 3.29 7.74 -7.71
N PHE A 55 3.71 8.63 -6.81
CA PHE A 55 2.83 9.36 -5.92
C PHE A 55 2.41 10.69 -6.55
N GLY A 56 1.12 11.01 -6.51
CA GLY A 56 0.59 12.23 -7.14
C GLY A 56 0.51 12.11 -8.66
N LYS A 57 0.61 13.25 -9.37
CA LYS A 57 0.53 13.30 -10.84
C LYS A 57 1.91 13.05 -11.45
N ALA A 58 1.97 12.25 -12.51
CA ALA A 58 3.14 12.07 -13.35
C ALA A 58 2.72 12.10 -14.83
N GLU A 59 3.58 12.60 -15.71
CA GLU A 59 3.30 12.63 -17.13
C GLU A 59 3.18 11.21 -17.69
N GLY A 60 2.17 10.96 -18.53
CA GLY A 60 1.95 9.65 -19.14
C GLY A 60 1.38 8.57 -18.21
N LEU A 61 1.14 8.87 -16.92
CA LEU A 61 0.60 7.90 -15.96
C LEU A 61 -0.63 8.42 -15.20
N PRO A 62 -1.49 7.51 -14.70
CA PRO A 62 -2.57 7.88 -13.79
C PRO A 62 -2.06 8.56 -12.52
N GLN A 63 -2.89 9.42 -11.94
CA GLN A 63 -2.61 9.99 -10.63
C GLN A 63 -2.54 8.87 -9.58
N HIS A 64 -1.43 8.81 -8.83
CA HIS A 64 -1.07 7.73 -7.89
C HIS A 64 -0.72 6.38 -8.54
N GLY A 65 -0.41 6.41 -9.84
CA GLY A 65 -0.03 5.22 -10.60
C GLY A 65 -1.18 4.23 -10.78
N PHE A 66 -0.84 3.02 -11.20
CA PHE A 66 -1.79 2.01 -11.66
C PHE A 66 -1.91 0.80 -10.71
N LEU A 67 -1.04 0.68 -9.69
CA LEU A 67 -1.05 -0.47 -8.78
C LEU A 67 -2.38 -0.61 -8.02
N ARG A 68 -2.93 0.49 -7.51
CA ARG A 68 -4.15 0.47 -6.68
C ARG A 68 -5.39 -0.09 -7.41
N GLU A 69 -5.39 -0.08 -8.74
CA GLU A 69 -6.49 -0.57 -9.60
C GLU A 69 -6.14 -1.94 -10.21
N SER A 70 -4.97 -2.49 -9.90
CA SER A 70 -4.47 -3.74 -10.46
C SER A 70 -4.86 -4.93 -9.60
N LEU A 71 -5.55 -5.91 -10.18
CA LEU A 71 -5.78 -7.20 -9.52
C LEU A 71 -4.46 -7.97 -9.34
N MET A 72 -4.15 -8.37 -8.12
CA MET A 72 -2.93 -9.08 -7.71
C MET A 72 -3.25 -10.53 -7.30
N GLU A 73 -2.28 -11.42 -7.48
CA GLU A 73 -2.33 -12.76 -6.92
C GLU A 73 -2.22 -12.67 -5.39
N ALA A 74 -3.16 -13.27 -4.66
CA ALA A 74 -3.21 -13.18 -3.21
C ALA A 74 -2.90 -14.53 -2.55
N ARG A 75 -2.12 -14.50 -1.48
CA ARG A 75 -1.84 -15.64 -0.61
C ARG A 75 -2.04 -15.23 0.84
N ARG A 76 -2.47 -16.18 1.67
CA ARG A 76 -2.65 -15.99 3.11
C ARG A 76 -1.85 -17.03 3.88
N PRO A 77 -0.56 -16.77 4.15
CA PRO A 77 0.31 -17.73 4.83
C PRO A 77 -0.13 -18.07 6.26
N SER A 78 -0.76 -17.13 6.97
CA SER A 78 -1.33 -17.33 8.32
C SER A 78 -2.58 -16.49 8.54
N ASP A 79 -3.22 -16.62 9.70
CA ASP A 79 -4.39 -15.79 10.03
C ASP A 79 -4.03 -14.31 10.24
N GLU A 80 -2.77 -14.02 10.57
CA GLU A 80 -2.22 -12.70 10.87
C GLU A 80 -1.56 -12.02 9.66
N PHE A 81 -1.33 -12.74 8.57
CA PHE A 81 -0.48 -12.29 7.47
C PHE A 81 -1.03 -12.61 6.08
N ALA A 82 -0.87 -11.65 5.16
CA ALA A 82 -1.29 -11.75 3.78
C ALA A 82 -0.25 -11.17 2.82
N GLU A 83 -0.13 -11.80 1.65
CA GLU A 83 0.77 -11.39 0.58
C GLU A 83 0.00 -11.16 -0.73
N PHE A 84 0.41 -10.14 -1.48
CA PHE A 84 -0.12 -9.84 -2.81
C PHE A 84 1.01 -9.65 -3.80
N ARG A 85 0.95 -10.35 -4.94
CA ARG A 85 2.03 -10.39 -5.93
C ARG A 85 1.53 -10.02 -7.31
N LYS A 86 2.31 -9.25 -8.05
CA LYS A 86 2.04 -8.95 -9.46
C LYS A 86 3.32 -8.64 -10.22
N SER A 87 3.41 -9.11 -11.46
CA SER A 87 4.41 -8.65 -12.42
C SER A 87 3.78 -7.63 -13.35
N PHE A 88 4.50 -6.54 -13.63
CA PHE A 88 4.11 -5.51 -14.58
C PHE A 88 5.05 -5.54 -15.78
N ALA A 89 4.46 -5.49 -16.97
CA ALA A 89 5.20 -5.23 -18.19
C ALA A 89 5.49 -3.72 -18.30
N ALA A 90 6.53 -3.37 -19.05
CA ALA A 90 6.73 -1.98 -19.46
C ALA A 90 5.57 -1.52 -20.35
N ILE A 91 5.17 -0.27 -20.18
CA ILE A 91 4.09 0.39 -20.91
C ILE A 91 4.51 1.81 -21.29
N ASP A 92 3.78 2.47 -22.19
CA ASP A 92 4.00 3.88 -22.50
C ASP A 92 4.00 4.72 -21.21
N GLY A 93 5.04 5.53 -21.01
CA GLY A 93 5.22 6.33 -19.80
C GLY A 93 5.84 5.58 -18.60
N PHE A 94 5.98 4.26 -18.67
CA PHE A 94 6.65 3.45 -17.64
C PHE A 94 7.55 2.37 -18.27
N PRO A 95 8.84 2.66 -18.52
CA PRO A 95 9.74 1.82 -19.29
C PRO A 95 10.31 0.62 -18.52
N TRP A 96 9.78 0.30 -17.34
CA TRP A 96 10.31 -0.76 -16.48
C TRP A 96 9.40 -1.98 -16.50
N GLU A 97 10.00 -3.16 -16.65
CA GLU A 97 9.35 -4.39 -16.22
C GLU A 97 9.67 -4.59 -14.73
N SER A 98 8.66 -4.90 -13.92
CA SER A 98 8.83 -5.00 -12.48
C SER A 98 8.01 -6.14 -11.87
N ARG A 99 8.46 -6.59 -10.70
CA ARG A 99 7.70 -7.47 -9.81
C ARG A 99 7.42 -6.71 -8.52
N VAL A 100 6.17 -6.73 -8.09
CA VAL A 100 5.70 -6.10 -6.86
C VAL A 100 5.18 -7.18 -5.93
N LEU A 101 5.64 -7.16 -4.69
CA LEU A 101 5.14 -7.93 -3.56
C LEU A 101 4.67 -6.94 -2.50
N ILE A 102 3.44 -7.12 -2.01
CA ILE A 102 2.90 -6.38 -0.88
C ILE A 102 2.62 -7.36 0.24
N GLU A 103 3.08 -7.03 1.43
CA GLU A 103 2.96 -7.84 2.63
C GLU A 103 2.21 -7.04 3.69
N ASN A 104 1.12 -7.59 4.21
CA ASN A 104 0.35 -6.98 5.29
C ASN A 104 0.31 -7.95 6.47
N GLY A 105 0.68 -7.46 7.66
CA GLY A 105 0.72 -8.24 8.89
C GLY A 105 0.16 -7.47 10.06
N ILE A 106 -0.69 -8.10 10.87
CA ILE A 106 -1.21 -7.55 12.13
C ILE A 106 -0.58 -8.29 13.31
N TYR A 107 0.00 -7.55 14.24
CA TYR A 107 0.71 -8.09 15.39
C TYR A 107 0.09 -7.52 16.66
N CYS A 108 -0.35 -8.40 17.57
CA CYS A 108 -0.66 -8.00 18.93
C CYS A 108 0.60 -8.16 19.78
N GLY A 109 1.02 -7.09 20.43
CA GLY A 109 2.18 -7.10 21.31
C GLY A 109 1.87 -7.78 22.65
N ASP A 110 2.93 -8.08 23.40
CA ASP A 110 2.83 -8.34 24.84
C ASP A 110 2.88 -7.01 25.61
N SER A 111 2.95 -7.04 26.95
CA SER A 111 2.94 -5.84 27.80
C SER A 111 4.05 -4.81 27.51
N GLU A 112 5.07 -5.15 26.71
CA GLU A 112 6.16 -4.27 26.33
C GLU A 112 6.10 -3.79 24.87
N HIS A 113 5.15 -4.31 24.07
CA HIS A 113 5.03 -4.01 22.64
C HIS A 113 3.63 -3.49 22.30
N TYR A 114 3.56 -2.43 21.51
CA TYR A 114 2.29 -1.93 20.98
C TYR A 114 1.72 -2.86 19.91
N ASP A 115 0.41 -3.04 19.92
CA ASP A 115 -0.32 -3.64 18.81
C ASP A 115 -0.07 -2.81 17.55
N HIS A 116 0.22 -3.46 16.42
CA HIS A 116 0.55 -2.73 15.21
C HIS A 116 0.20 -3.47 13.93
N LEU A 117 -0.20 -2.68 12.93
CA LEU A 117 -0.38 -3.10 11.56
C LEU A 117 0.86 -2.73 10.75
N THR A 118 1.39 -3.69 10.00
CA THR A 118 2.46 -3.49 9.03
C THR A 118 1.91 -3.58 7.62
N SER A 119 2.41 -2.73 6.74
CA SER A 119 2.27 -2.86 5.29
C SER A 119 3.62 -2.58 4.66
N SER A 120 4.13 -3.55 3.89
CA SER A 120 5.39 -3.43 3.16
C SER A 120 5.13 -3.61 1.68
N MET A 121 5.86 -2.87 0.85
CA MET A 121 5.93 -3.08 -0.58
C MET A 121 7.37 -3.30 -1.02
N THR A 122 7.63 -4.46 -1.61
CA THR A 122 8.87 -4.81 -2.28
C THR A 122 8.72 -4.68 -3.79
N ILE A 123 9.57 -3.88 -4.42
CA ILE A 123 9.63 -3.68 -5.88
C ILE A 123 10.95 -4.21 -6.39
N THR A 124 10.92 -5.13 -7.35
CA THR A 124 12.11 -5.61 -8.08
C THR A 124 11.99 -5.23 -9.54
N ASN A 125 12.87 -4.36 -10.05
CA ASN A 125 12.94 -4.06 -11.47
C ASN A 125 13.67 -5.18 -12.20
N THR A 126 13.01 -5.81 -13.17
CA THR A 126 13.56 -6.96 -13.89
C THR A 126 14.25 -6.55 -15.18
N SER A 127 13.72 -5.56 -15.89
CA SER A 127 14.31 -5.07 -17.14
C SER A 127 13.89 -3.63 -17.45
N TYR A 128 14.54 -3.04 -18.46
CA TYR A 128 14.28 -1.70 -18.96
C TYR A 128 14.07 -1.72 -20.47
N ARG A 129 12.99 -1.10 -20.94
CA ARG A 129 12.54 -1.07 -22.34
C ARG A 129 12.63 0.36 -22.87
N ARG A 130 13.67 0.64 -23.65
CA ARG A 130 13.99 1.99 -24.17
C ARG A 130 12.89 2.56 -25.06
N GLU A 131 12.16 1.69 -25.74
CA GLU A 131 11.07 2.06 -26.66
C GLU A 131 9.91 2.78 -25.97
N TYR A 132 9.72 2.57 -24.66
CA TYR A 132 8.66 3.21 -23.87
C TYR A 132 9.12 4.45 -23.10
N LYS A 133 10.32 4.96 -23.41
CA LYS A 133 10.86 6.16 -22.79
C LYS A 133 10.11 7.39 -23.31
N THR A 134 9.20 7.93 -22.50
CA THR A 134 8.74 9.32 -22.65
C THR A 134 9.85 10.25 -22.14
N LEU A 135 10.00 11.43 -22.75
CA LEU A 135 11.06 12.41 -22.44
C LEU A 135 11.11 12.75 -20.94
N GLY A 136 12.01 12.10 -20.20
CA GLY A 136 12.20 12.29 -18.77
C GLY A 136 12.39 10.94 -18.11
N ASP A 137 13.56 10.71 -17.52
CA ASP A 137 13.76 9.52 -16.71
C ASP A 137 12.74 9.60 -15.55
N MET A 138 11.72 8.74 -15.53
CA MET A 138 10.70 8.77 -14.48
C MET A 138 11.21 8.00 -13.26
N PRO A 139 11.46 8.67 -12.12
CA PRO A 139 11.79 7.97 -10.89
C PRO A 139 10.58 7.17 -10.41
N ILE A 140 10.82 5.97 -9.89
CA ILE A 140 9.78 5.26 -9.14
C ILE A 140 9.63 6.01 -7.82
N LEU A 141 8.43 6.43 -7.46
CA LEU A 141 8.08 7.17 -6.25
C LEU A 141 6.93 6.45 -5.55
N PRO A 142 7.20 5.32 -4.88
CA PRO A 142 6.17 4.59 -4.18
C PRO A 142 5.77 5.31 -2.89
N ALA A 143 4.49 5.24 -2.53
CA ALA A 143 4.00 5.76 -1.25
C ALA A 143 2.74 5.02 -0.81
N LEU A 144 2.53 4.88 0.50
CA LEU A 144 1.27 4.40 1.06
C LEU A 144 0.38 5.61 1.37
N HIS A 145 -0.91 5.52 1.02
CA HIS A 145 -1.88 6.61 1.23
C HIS A 145 -2.93 6.20 2.29
N PRO A 146 -2.63 6.29 3.60
CA PRO A 146 -3.54 5.86 4.65
C PRO A 146 -4.74 6.79 4.86
N TYR A 147 -5.87 6.22 5.26
CA TYR A 147 -7.08 6.94 5.68
C TYR A 147 -7.41 6.59 7.13
N PHE A 148 -7.01 7.44 8.07
CA PHE A 148 -7.28 7.27 9.49
C PHE A 148 -8.72 7.65 9.84
N CYS A 149 -9.36 6.84 10.69
CA CYS A 149 -10.62 7.19 11.30
C CYS A 149 -10.37 8.20 12.43
N VAL A 150 -11.00 9.37 12.34
CA VAL A 150 -10.86 10.47 13.32
C VAL A 150 -11.99 10.43 14.35
N GLU A 151 -12.21 9.27 14.97
CA GLU A 151 -13.06 9.16 16.16
C GLU A 151 -12.22 9.41 17.43
N PRO A 152 -12.81 9.97 18.51
CA PRO A 152 -12.08 10.49 19.67
C PRO A 152 -11.41 9.44 20.57
N ILE A 153 -11.34 8.17 20.15
CA ILE A 153 -10.93 7.03 20.97
C ILE A 153 -9.48 6.59 20.68
N PHE A 154 -8.83 7.11 19.63
CA PHE A 154 -7.57 6.52 19.13
C PHE A 154 -6.44 7.53 18.87
N CYS A 155 -5.24 7.18 19.34
CA CYS A 155 -3.98 7.77 18.87
C CYS A 155 -3.31 6.79 17.90
N ALA A 156 -3.34 7.09 16.59
CA ALA A 156 -2.53 6.37 15.60
C ALA A 156 -1.31 7.22 15.25
N ILE A 157 -0.11 6.75 15.59
CA ILE A 157 1.14 7.44 15.29
C ILE A 157 1.76 6.75 14.06
N PRO A 158 1.83 7.40 12.88
CA PRO A 158 2.57 6.85 11.75
C PRO A 158 4.07 6.91 12.06
N ASP A 159 4.74 5.76 12.11
CA ASP A 159 6.21 5.74 12.14
C ASP A 159 6.74 5.88 10.71
N SER A 160 7.69 6.80 10.55
CA SER A 160 8.23 7.23 9.26
C SER A 160 8.95 6.11 8.53
N PHE A 161 9.00 6.21 7.19
CA PHE A 161 9.81 5.34 6.31
C PHE A 161 11.21 5.17 6.90
N ARG A 162 11.53 3.98 7.43
CA ARG A 162 12.83 3.75 8.10
C ARG A 162 14.02 4.09 7.22
N HIS A 163 13.85 4.09 5.89
CA HIS A 163 14.78 4.67 4.94
C HIS A 163 14.02 5.67 4.07
N GLY A 164 14.33 6.96 4.21
CA GLY A 164 13.77 8.00 3.36
C GLY A 164 14.07 7.72 1.90
N PHE A 165 13.11 7.15 1.18
CA PHE A 165 13.22 6.94 -0.24
C PHE A 165 13.05 8.30 -0.94
N LEU A 166 14.12 9.08 -0.97
CA LEU A 166 14.26 10.21 -1.88
C LEU A 166 14.29 9.62 -3.28
N GLY A 167 13.25 9.85 -4.09
CA GLY A 167 13.07 9.24 -5.42
C GLY A 167 14.35 8.91 -6.15
N LYS A 168 14.68 7.61 -6.23
CA LYS A 168 15.85 7.12 -6.97
C LYS A 168 15.42 6.45 -8.26
N PHE A 169 16.25 6.58 -9.28
CA PHE A 169 16.24 5.66 -10.40
C PHE A 169 16.58 4.26 -9.90
N LEU A 170 15.70 3.30 -10.14
CA LEU A 170 15.96 1.91 -9.82
C LEU A 170 16.46 1.24 -11.09
N GLU A 171 17.79 1.06 -11.19
CA GLU A 171 18.39 0.35 -12.31
C GLU A 171 17.85 -1.10 -12.37
N PRO A 172 17.95 -1.80 -13.51
CA PRO A 172 17.56 -3.20 -13.59
C PRO A 172 18.30 -4.05 -12.54
N LYS A 173 17.60 -5.04 -11.99
CA LYS A 173 18.07 -5.92 -10.89
C LYS A 173 18.14 -5.27 -9.51
N TYR A 174 17.72 -4.02 -9.36
CA TYR A 174 17.56 -3.43 -8.04
C TYR A 174 16.22 -3.83 -7.42
N THR A 175 16.28 -4.09 -6.12
CA THR A 175 15.11 -4.30 -5.26
C THR A 175 15.04 -3.18 -4.24
N VAL A 176 13.84 -2.64 -4.04
CA VAL A 176 13.55 -1.65 -3.01
C VAL A 176 12.40 -2.14 -2.16
N ASN A 177 12.54 -1.92 -0.85
CA ASN A 177 11.49 -2.19 0.13
C ASN A 177 11.02 -0.88 0.73
N CYS A 178 9.70 -0.72 0.81
CA CYS A 178 9.03 0.40 1.44
C CYS A 178 8.18 -0.14 2.58
N ASP A 179 8.58 0.12 3.81
CA ASP A 179 7.90 -0.37 5.01
C ASP A 179 7.15 0.75 5.72
N VAL A 180 5.89 0.48 6.08
CA VAL A 180 5.08 1.35 6.95
C VAL A 180 4.54 0.54 8.11
N ARG A 181 4.60 1.13 9.31
CA ARG A 181 4.04 0.57 10.54
C ARG A 181 3.07 1.56 11.16
N PHE A 182 1.90 1.07 11.53
CA PHE A 182 0.88 1.80 12.27
C PHE A 182 0.80 1.24 13.67
N PHE A 183 1.22 2.02 14.67
CA PHE A 183 1.08 1.65 16.07
C PHE A 183 -0.31 2.01 16.57
N PHE A 184 -0.89 1.11 17.36
CA PHE A 184 -2.16 1.29 18.03
C PHE A 184 -1.94 1.31 19.55
N GLU A 185 -2.47 2.35 20.17
CA GLU A 185 -2.57 2.47 21.62
C GLU A 185 -4.03 2.87 21.93
N PRO A 186 -4.79 2.02 22.66
CA PRO A 186 -6.12 2.40 23.11
C PRO A 186 -6.00 3.54 24.14
N ALA A 187 -6.87 4.56 24.01
CA ALA A 187 -6.94 5.67 24.96
C ALA A 187 -7.47 5.24 26.34
#